data_AF-A0A8T7DDR7-F1
#
_entry.id   AF-A0A8T7DDR7-F1
#
_cell.length_a   1.000
_cell.length_b   1.000
_cell.length_c   1.000
_cell.angle_alpha   90.00
_cell.angle_beta   90.00
_cell.angle_gamma   90.00
#
_symmetry.space_group_name_H-M   'P 1'
#
loop_
_entity.id
_entity.type
_entity.pdbx_description
1 polymer ?
#
loop_
_entity_poly.entity_id
_entity_poly.type
_entity_poly.pdbx_seq_one_letter_code
_entity_poly.pdbx_strand_id
1 'polypeptide(L)'
;MVMTIYMYFWISLCLIATFLILKHPDFFPFSSKKYWDFVFQPWKVTTFFMAVIPMTLLAPYSGDPTWDYYDAIFMSVFTYITAPWSIGILFRFARRQAKFIQFYVAICLWFFSVSWSYDGYLYLRDGIYPSTWWSNIILSSALYIPAGLMWNLAWSEKSKAHFSFSNEGWYESSYHNHDFLKLLLWMLPFVLLAVGLILPFAWDLLFN
;
A
#
# COMPACT_ATOMS: atom_id res chain seq x y z
N MET A 1 27.01 10.83 6.46
CA MET A 1 26.59 12.15 5.91
C MET A 1 25.44 12.00 4.92
N VAL A 2 25.58 11.25 3.81
CA VAL A 2 24.50 11.06 2.83
C VAL A 2 23.23 10.44 3.44
N MET A 3 23.35 9.36 4.22
CA MET A 3 22.18 8.71 4.85
C MET A 3 21.48 9.60 5.87
N THR A 4 22.23 10.40 6.63
CA THR A 4 21.69 11.35 7.59
C THR A 4 20.87 12.46 6.90
N ILE A 5 21.38 12.98 5.78
CA ILE A 5 20.66 13.97 4.97
C ILE A 5 19.38 13.36 4.39
N TYR A 6 19.47 12.14 3.85
CA TYR A 6 18.32 11.39 3.34
C TYR A 6 17.24 11.21 4.42
N MET A 7 17.67 10.84 5.64
CA MET A 7 16.76 10.64 6.77
C MET A 7 16.04 11.93 7.16
N TYR A 8 16.77 13.03 7.37
CA TYR A 8 16.13 14.32 7.67
C TYR A 8 15.21 14.80 6.56
N PHE A 9 15.58 14.53 5.31
CA PHE A 9 14.76 14.88 4.17
C PHE A 9 13.41 14.14 4.21
N TRP A 10 13.40 12.81 4.29
CA TRP A 10 12.13 12.08 4.28
C TRP A 10 11.29 12.32 5.55
N ILE A 11 11.92 12.51 6.71
CA ILE A 11 11.22 12.91 7.94
C ILE A 11 10.51 14.25 7.72
N SER A 12 11.20 15.22 7.13
CA SER A 12 10.61 16.53 6.83
C SER A 12 9.41 16.40 5.88
N LEU A 13 9.51 15.54 4.86
CA LEU A 13 8.39 15.27 3.95
C LEU A 13 7.19 14.66 4.69
N CYS A 14 7.42 13.70 5.58
CA CYS A 14 6.36 13.07 6.38
C CYS A 14 5.70 14.08 7.34
N LEU A 15 6.48 14.96 7.97
CA LEU A 15 5.96 16.01 8.84
C LEU A 15 5.10 17.01 8.06
N ILE A 16 5.54 17.44 6.87
CA ILE A 16 4.75 18.32 5.99
C ILE A 16 3.46 17.61 5.54
N ALA A 17 3.54 16.34 5.11
CA ALA A 17 2.36 15.58 4.71
C ALA A 17 1.35 15.44 5.86
N THR A 18 1.83 15.13 7.06
CA THR A 18 0.99 15.03 8.27
C THR A 18 0.34 16.38 8.58
N PHE A 19 1.10 17.46 8.55
CA PHE A 19 0.57 18.81 8.75
C PHE A 19 -0.51 19.17 7.72
N LEU A 20 -0.31 18.83 6.44
CA LEU A 20 -1.30 19.06 5.39
C LEU A 20 -2.59 18.26 5.62
N ILE A 21 -2.48 17.00 6.03
CA ILE A 21 -3.65 16.15 6.38
C ILE A 21 -4.44 16.78 7.52
N LEU A 22 -3.76 17.22 8.59
CA LEU A 22 -4.39 17.83 9.75
C LEU A 22 -5.00 19.21 9.46
N LYS A 23 -4.35 20.01 8.62
CA LYS A 23 -4.80 21.37 8.28
C LYS A 23 -5.95 21.38 7.27
N HIS A 24 -6.01 20.40 6.37
CA HIS A 24 -6.99 20.34 5.29
C HIS A 24 -7.72 18.98 5.26
N PRO A 25 -8.40 18.56 6.35
CA PRO A 25 -9.00 17.23 6.45
C PRO A 25 -10.03 16.96 5.33
N ASP A 26 -10.72 17.99 4.83
CA ASP A 26 -11.70 17.84 3.74
C ASP A 26 -11.07 17.41 2.40
N PHE A 27 -9.77 17.60 2.22
CA PHE A 27 -9.07 17.18 0.99
C PHE A 27 -8.66 15.70 1.04
N PHE A 28 -8.70 15.07 2.22
CA PHE A 28 -8.22 13.72 2.43
C PHE A 28 -9.36 12.84 2.96
N PRO A 29 -9.59 11.68 2.35
CA PRO A 29 -10.75 10.87 2.71
C PRO A 29 -10.53 10.08 4.01
N PHE A 30 -9.35 10.13 4.62
CA PHE A 30 -8.99 9.41 5.85
C PHE A 30 -9.87 9.78 7.06
N SER A 31 -10.44 10.99 7.08
CA SER A 31 -11.39 11.42 8.12
C SER A 31 -12.84 11.06 7.79
N SER A 32 -13.11 10.60 6.57
CA SER A 32 -14.45 10.29 6.08
C SER A 32 -14.78 8.82 6.28
N LYS A 33 -15.97 8.55 6.83
CA LYS A 33 -16.52 7.19 6.93
C LYS A 33 -16.56 6.48 5.58
N LYS A 34 -16.83 7.21 4.48
CA LYS A 34 -16.91 6.63 3.13
C LYS A 34 -15.63 5.90 2.72
N TYR A 35 -14.46 6.42 3.12
CA TYR A 35 -13.19 5.77 2.82
C TYR A 35 -13.01 4.46 3.57
N TRP A 36 -13.34 4.47 4.85
CA TRP A 36 -13.24 3.28 5.69
C TRP A 36 -14.25 2.22 5.28
N ASP A 37 -15.47 2.61 4.93
CA ASP A 37 -16.47 1.70 4.35
C ASP A 37 -15.97 1.09 3.02
N PHE A 38 -15.19 1.85 2.23
CA PHE A 38 -14.57 1.37 0.99
C PHE A 38 -13.41 0.40 1.25
N VAL A 39 -12.51 0.69 2.19
CA VAL A 39 -11.34 -0.15 2.49
C VAL A 39 -11.77 -1.42 3.21
N PHE A 40 -12.66 -1.33 4.19
CA PHE A 40 -13.13 -2.45 5.02
C PHE A 40 -14.28 -3.26 4.42
N GLN A 41 -14.41 -3.26 3.09
CA GLN A 41 -15.30 -4.22 2.43
C GLN A 41 -14.86 -5.66 2.75
N PRO A 42 -15.80 -6.58 3.05
CA PRO A 42 -15.45 -7.92 3.54
C PRO A 42 -14.41 -8.67 2.71
N TRP A 43 -14.48 -8.56 1.38
CA TRP A 43 -13.52 -9.22 0.49
C TRP A 43 -12.12 -8.60 0.53
N LYS A 44 -12.01 -7.28 0.73
CA LYS A 44 -10.72 -6.59 0.88
C LYS A 44 -10.05 -6.97 2.18
N VAL A 45 -10.84 -7.04 3.25
CA VAL A 45 -10.39 -7.52 4.56
C VAL A 45 -9.92 -8.97 4.46
N THR A 46 -10.69 -9.82 3.79
CA THR A 46 -10.34 -11.24 3.59
C THR A 46 -9.04 -11.38 2.80
N THR A 47 -8.91 -10.69 1.66
CA THR A 47 -7.67 -10.72 0.85
C THR A 47 -6.48 -10.10 1.57
N PHE A 48 -6.68 -9.08 2.40
CA PHE A 48 -5.66 -8.55 3.30
C PHE A 48 -5.17 -9.61 4.29
N PHE A 49 -6.08 -10.31 4.98
CA PHE A 49 -5.68 -11.37 5.90
C PHE A 49 -4.98 -12.53 5.21
N MET A 50 -5.44 -12.91 4.01
CA MET A 50 -4.76 -13.92 3.18
C MET A 50 -3.35 -13.51 2.76
N ALA A 51 -3.05 -12.21 2.68
CA ALA A 51 -1.71 -11.71 2.36
C ALA A 51 -0.84 -11.52 3.60
N VAL A 52 -1.35 -10.85 4.65
CA VAL A 52 -0.54 -10.50 5.83
C VAL A 52 -0.15 -11.72 6.66
N ILE A 53 -1.03 -12.72 6.81
CA ILE A 53 -0.74 -13.92 7.61
C ILE A 53 0.49 -14.66 7.08
N PRO A 54 0.53 -15.11 5.80
CA PRO A 54 1.72 -15.77 5.29
C PRO A 54 2.93 -14.83 5.26
N MET A 55 2.77 -13.55 4.90
CA MET A 55 3.90 -12.60 4.89
C MET A 55 4.57 -12.48 6.28
N THR A 56 3.77 -12.34 7.33
CA THR A 56 4.27 -12.23 8.70
C THR A 56 4.85 -13.55 9.21
N LEU A 57 4.23 -14.69 8.88
CA LEU A 57 4.74 -15.99 9.33
C LEU A 57 6.01 -16.41 8.60
N LEU A 58 6.17 -16.03 7.33
CA LEU A 58 7.33 -16.39 6.50
C LEU A 58 8.52 -15.44 6.70
N ALA A 59 8.28 -14.18 7.11
CA ALA A 59 9.31 -13.16 7.25
C ALA A 59 10.59 -13.62 8.00
N PRO A 60 10.50 -14.23 9.20
CA PRO A 60 11.70 -14.62 9.95
C PRO A 60 12.44 -15.83 9.34
N TYR A 61 11.77 -16.60 8.48
CA TYR A 61 12.36 -17.77 7.82
C TYR A 61 12.98 -17.42 6.46
N SER A 62 12.88 -16.17 6.03
CA SER A 62 13.45 -15.70 4.77
C SER A 62 14.99 -15.68 4.73
N GLY A 63 15.63 -15.80 5.89
CA GLY A 63 17.08 -15.62 6.03
C GLY A 63 17.54 -14.16 5.97
N ASP A 64 16.61 -13.21 5.80
CA ASP A 64 16.91 -11.77 5.84
C ASP A 64 16.85 -11.26 7.30
N PRO A 65 17.97 -10.81 7.89
CA PRO A 65 17.99 -10.30 9.27
C PRO A 65 17.22 -8.98 9.43
N THR A 66 16.86 -8.35 8.31
CA THR A 66 16.13 -7.10 8.30
C THR A 66 14.62 -7.30 8.22
N TRP A 67 14.12 -8.50 7.89
CA TRP A 67 12.69 -8.78 7.77
C TRP A 67 12.19 -9.59 8.97
N ASP A 68 11.31 -9.00 9.79
CA ASP A 68 10.78 -9.62 11.00
C ASP A 68 9.25 -9.62 11.09
N TYR A 69 8.71 -10.08 12.23
CA TYR A 69 7.27 -10.10 12.44
C TYR A 69 6.66 -8.69 12.50
N TYR A 70 7.35 -7.74 13.12
CA TYR A 70 6.83 -6.41 13.38
C TYR A 70 6.74 -5.60 12.10
N ASP A 71 7.81 -5.57 11.32
CA ASP A 71 7.83 -4.84 10.05
C ASP A 71 6.90 -5.42 8.99
N ALA A 72 6.82 -6.75 8.90
CA ALA A 72 5.87 -7.42 8.02
C ALA A 72 4.42 -7.01 8.36
N ILE A 73 4.07 -6.92 9.64
CA ILE A 73 2.72 -6.51 10.07
C ILE A 73 2.47 -5.04 9.74
N PHE A 74 3.29 -4.11 10.23
CA PHE A 74 2.97 -2.69 10.08
C PHE A 74 3.07 -2.24 8.62
N MET A 75 4.02 -2.75 7.83
CA MET A 75 4.10 -2.45 6.40
C MET A 75 2.89 -2.97 5.63
N SER A 76 2.41 -4.17 5.97
CA SER A 76 1.20 -4.73 5.37
C SER A 76 -0.03 -3.89 5.71
N VAL A 77 -0.16 -3.46 6.96
CA VAL A 77 -1.24 -2.57 7.41
C VAL A 77 -1.17 -1.24 6.68
N PHE A 78 0.00 -0.59 6.61
CA PHE A 78 0.18 0.65 5.88
C PHE A 78 -0.15 0.48 4.40
N THR A 79 0.28 -0.61 3.78
CA THR A 79 -0.02 -0.91 2.37
C THR A 79 -1.52 -1.04 2.17
N TYR A 80 -2.21 -1.77 3.04
CA TYR A 80 -3.66 -1.96 2.96
C TYR A 80 -4.46 -0.66 3.06
N ILE A 81 -4.10 0.20 4.01
CA ILE A 81 -4.84 1.44 4.26
C ILE A 81 -4.42 2.60 3.36
N THR A 82 -3.24 2.55 2.72
CA THR A 82 -2.73 3.70 1.92
C THR A 82 -2.66 3.41 0.43
N ALA A 83 -2.33 2.17 0.01
CA ALA A 83 -2.16 1.84 -1.41
C ALA A 83 -3.39 2.13 -2.27
N PRO A 84 -4.62 1.79 -1.85
CA PRO A 84 -5.80 2.09 -2.67
C PRO A 84 -5.91 3.59 -2.94
N TRP A 85 -5.68 4.43 -1.93
CA TRP A 85 -5.80 5.88 -2.07
C TRP A 85 -4.64 6.47 -2.87
N SER A 86 -3.39 6.14 -2.52
CA SER A 86 -2.22 6.70 -3.19
C SER A 86 -2.26 6.42 -4.69
N ILE A 87 -2.49 5.16 -5.10
CA ILE A 87 -2.50 4.77 -6.51
C ILE A 87 -3.64 5.48 -7.27
N GLY A 88 -4.84 5.57 -6.70
CA GLY A 88 -5.91 6.29 -7.35
C GLY A 88 -5.66 7.80 -7.45
N ILE A 89 -5.00 8.43 -6.47
CA ILE A 89 -4.57 9.83 -6.56
C ILE A 89 -3.50 10.02 -7.65
N LEU A 90 -2.52 9.12 -7.78
CA LEU A 90 -1.54 9.19 -8.87
C LEU A 90 -2.24 9.17 -10.24
N PHE A 91 -3.19 8.25 -10.42
CA PHE A 91 -3.99 8.16 -11.63
C PHE A 91 -4.80 9.45 -11.88
N ARG A 92 -5.52 9.94 -10.86
CA ARG A 92 -6.35 11.14 -10.98
C ARG A 92 -5.51 12.40 -11.19
N PHE A 93 -4.32 12.49 -10.60
CA PHE A 93 -3.38 13.59 -10.83
C PHE A 93 -2.87 13.60 -12.27
N ALA A 94 -2.51 12.44 -12.83
CA ALA A 94 -2.15 12.30 -14.24
C ALA A 94 -3.30 12.71 -15.18
N ARG A 95 -4.55 12.54 -14.75
CA ARG A 95 -5.76 13.00 -15.45
C ARG A 95 -6.17 14.44 -15.12
N ARG A 96 -5.38 15.19 -14.35
CA ARG A 96 -5.67 16.56 -13.88
C ARG A 96 -6.96 16.69 -13.04
N GLN A 97 -7.35 15.61 -12.37
CA GLN A 97 -8.54 15.51 -11.52
C GLN A 97 -8.22 15.58 -10.02
N ALA A 98 -6.93 15.50 -9.63
CA ALA A 98 -6.48 15.62 -8.26
C ALA A 98 -5.63 16.88 -8.06
N LYS A 99 -5.65 17.44 -6.85
CA LYS A 99 -4.84 18.61 -6.50
C LYS A 99 -3.39 18.19 -6.22
N PHE A 100 -2.45 19.11 -6.45
CA PHE A 100 -1.03 18.88 -6.14
C PHE A 100 -0.79 18.48 -4.67
N ILE A 101 -1.53 19.07 -3.73
CA ILE A 101 -1.46 18.71 -2.30
C ILE A 101 -1.78 17.23 -2.07
N GLN A 102 -2.80 16.69 -2.76
CA GLN A 102 -3.16 15.27 -2.65
C GLN A 102 -2.07 14.38 -3.26
N PHE A 103 -1.55 14.77 -4.43
CA PHE A 103 -0.45 14.06 -5.08
C PHE A 103 0.79 13.98 -4.20
N TYR A 104 1.20 15.10 -3.59
CA TYR A 104 2.33 15.15 -2.66
C TYR A 104 2.15 14.18 -1.48
N VAL A 105 0.98 14.21 -0.83
CA VAL A 105 0.68 13.31 0.29
C VAL A 105 0.62 11.85 -0.17
N ALA A 106 0.08 11.57 -1.36
CA ALA A 106 0.04 10.22 -1.92
C ALA A 106 1.43 9.63 -2.13
N ILE A 107 2.38 10.43 -2.61
CA ILE A 107 3.80 10.03 -2.73
C ILE A 107 4.42 9.80 -1.34
N CYS A 108 4.18 10.69 -0.38
CA CYS A 108 4.72 10.51 0.98
C CYS A 108 4.19 9.24 1.64
N LEU A 109 2.88 8.97 1.54
CA LEU A 109 2.28 7.74 2.09
C LEU A 109 2.80 6.49 1.38
N TRP A 110 2.97 6.53 0.07
CA TRP A 110 3.56 5.42 -0.68
C TRP A 110 4.97 5.13 -0.17
N PHE A 111 5.87 6.12 -0.19
CA PHE A 111 7.26 5.93 0.25
C PHE A 111 7.36 5.53 1.73
N PHE A 112 6.50 6.11 2.58
CA PHE A 112 6.41 5.73 3.98
C PHE A 112 6.01 4.26 4.16
N SER A 113 5.00 3.81 3.41
CA SER A 113 4.50 2.44 3.48
C SER A 113 5.49 1.40 2.95
N VAL A 114 6.26 1.73 1.92
CA VAL A 114 7.15 0.75 1.23
C VAL A 114 8.58 0.77 1.75
N SER A 115 9.00 1.79 2.49
CA SER A 115 10.38 1.90 2.95
C SER A 115 10.55 2.73 4.22
N TRP A 116 10.09 3.99 4.30
CA TRP A 116 10.55 4.85 5.41
C TRP A 116 10.09 4.39 6.80
N SER A 117 8.91 3.77 6.91
CA SER A 117 8.45 3.18 8.17
C SER A 117 9.35 2.02 8.62
N TYR A 118 9.74 1.17 7.67
CA TYR A 118 10.65 0.05 7.86
C TYR A 118 12.09 0.51 8.16
N ASP A 119 12.63 1.43 7.37
CA ASP A 119 13.99 1.93 7.57
C ASP A 119 14.12 2.65 8.91
N GLY A 120 13.09 3.43 9.28
CA GLY A 120 13.01 4.09 10.58
C GLY A 120 12.92 3.09 11.73
N TYR A 121 12.14 2.02 11.58
CA TYR A 121 12.07 0.94 12.56
C TYR A 121 13.44 0.27 12.76
N LEU A 122 14.10 -0.13 11.68
CA LEU A 122 15.42 -0.77 11.75
C LEU A 122 16.48 0.16 12.34
N TYR A 123 16.45 1.45 11.98
CA TYR A 123 17.35 2.42 12.59
C TYR A 123 17.15 2.55 14.10
N LEU A 124 15.91 2.53 14.57
CA LEU A 124 15.60 2.57 16.01
C LEU A 124 15.96 1.26 16.73
N ARG A 125 15.78 0.11 16.07
CA ARG A 125 16.05 -1.22 16.61
C ARG A 125 17.56 -1.51 16.69
N ASP A 126 18.27 -1.26 15.59
CA ASP A 126 19.65 -1.72 15.37
C ASP A 126 20.67 -0.57 15.43
N GLY A 127 20.23 0.69 15.46
CA GLY A 127 21.08 1.88 15.43
C GLY A 127 21.72 2.17 14.07
N ILE A 128 21.41 1.36 13.05
CA ILE A 128 22.03 1.41 11.72
C ILE A 128 20.93 1.53 10.66
N TYR A 129 21.10 2.48 9.74
CA TYR A 129 20.20 2.62 8.61
C TYR A 129 20.46 1.50 7.60
N PRO A 130 19.43 0.77 7.12
CA PRO A 130 19.63 -0.39 6.25
C PRO A 130 20.35 0.01 4.96
N SER A 131 21.38 -0.74 4.58
CA SER A 131 22.10 -0.51 3.30
C SER A 131 21.25 -0.88 2.08
N THR A 132 20.22 -1.69 2.27
CA THR A 132 19.29 -2.20 1.24
C THR A 132 18.06 -1.31 1.02
N TRP A 133 17.97 -0.14 1.66
CA TRP A 133 16.82 0.76 1.59
C TRP A 133 16.32 1.03 0.15
N TRP A 134 17.23 1.23 -0.80
CA TRP A 134 16.88 1.49 -2.20
C TRP A 134 16.22 0.28 -2.87
N SER A 135 16.77 -0.91 -2.65
CA SER A 135 16.20 -2.16 -3.15
C SER A 135 14.84 -2.43 -2.53
N ASN A 136 14.68 -2.11 -1.24
CA ASN A 136 13.40 -2.24 -0.55
C ASN A 136 12.33 -1.32 -1.17
N ILE A 137 12.65 -0.04 -1.44
CA ILE A 137 11.72 0.87 -2.13
C ILE A 137 11.22 0.25 -3.44
N ILE A 138 12.12 -0.32 -4.26
CA ILE A 138 11.76 -0.90 -5.56
C ILE A 138 10.87 -2.12 -5.38
N LEU A 139 11.32 -3.09 -4.58
CA LEU A 139 10.62 -4.36 -4.39
C LEU A 139 9.25 -4.16 -3.72
N SER A 140 9.21 -3.39 -2.64
CA SER A 140 7.98 -3.08 -1.92
C SER A 140 7.03 -2.21 -2.74
N SER A 141 7.54 -1.34 -3.62
CA SER A 141 6.70 -0.63 -4.61
C SER A 141 6.08 -1.56 -5.64
N ALA A 142 6.81 -2.60 -6.05
CA ALA A 142 6.30 -3.62 -6.97
C ALA A 142 5.15 -4.45 -6.36
N LEU A 143 5.01 -4.46 -5.03
CA LEU A 143 3.85 -5.03 -4.32
C LEU A 143 2.76 -3.98 -4.06
N TYR A 144 3.16 -2.78 -3.65
CA TYR A 144 2.25 -1.68 -3.28
C TYR A 144 1.36 -1.23 -4.44
N ILE A 145 1.92 -1.10 -5.65
CA ILE A 145 1.16 -0.68 -6.83
C ILE A 145 0.07 -1.70 -7.18
N PRO A 146 0.37 -3.00 -7.38
CA PRO A 146 -0.64 -4.05 -7.59
C PRO A 146 -1.68 -4.12 -6.48
N ALA A 147 -1.28 -4.00 -5.21
CA ALA A 147 -2.20 -4.02 -4.08
C ALA A 147 -3.20 -2.85 -4.16
N GLY A 148 -2.69 -1.64 -4.45
CA GLY A 148 -3.52 -0.46 -4.68
C GLY A 148 -4.46 -0.61 -5.88
N LEU A 149 -4.01 -1.21 -6.99
CA LEU A 149 -4.88 -1.49 -8.15
C LEU A 149 -5.95 -2.54 -7.80
N MET A 150 -5.55 -3.66 -7.20
CA MET A 150 -6.44 -4.77 -6.83
C MET A 150 -7.56 -4.31 -5.89
N TRP A 151 -7.23 -3.61 -4.81
CA TRP A 151 -8.23 -3.11 -3.87
C TRP A 151 -9.04 -1.91 -4.38
N ASN A 152 -8.71 -1.41 -5.58
CA ASN A 152 -9.58 -0.48 -6.32
C ASN A 152 -10.48 -1.16 -7.34
N LEU A 153 -10.36 -2.47 -7.59
CA LEU A 153 -11.25 -3.19 -8.49
C LEU A 153 -12.71 -3.08 -8.01
N ALA A 154 -13.59 -2.80 -8.95
CA ALA A 154 -15.03 -2.73 -8.76
C ALA A 154 -15.76 -3.35 -9.95
N TRP A 155 -16.98 -3.84 -9.71
CA TRP A 155 -17.86 -4.37 -10.74
C TRP A 155 -19.09 -3.48 -10.87
N SER A 156 -19.47 -3.14 -12.11
CA SER A 156 -20.80 -2.59 -12.41
C SER A 156 -21.38 -3.27 -13.64
N GLU A 157 -22.70 -3.39 -13.72
CA GLU A 157 -23.37 -3.97 -14.89
C GLU A 157 -23.13 -3.16 -16.19
N LYS A 158 -22.84 -1.86 -16.07
CA LYS A 158 -22.60 -0.98 -17.23
C LYS A 158 -21.17 -1.08 -17.77
N SER A 159 -20.18 -1.07 -16.88
CA SER A 159 -18.75 -0.99 -17.24
C SER A 159 -17.98 -2.30 -17.02
N LYS A 160 -18.64 -3.33 -16.47
CA LYS A 160 -18.00 -4.57 -15.99
C LYS A 160 -16.91 -4.27 -14.97
N ALA A 161 -15.79 -5.00 -15.00
CA ALA A 161 -14.65 -4.77 -14.13
C ALA A 161 -13.95 -3.45 -14.50
N HIS A 162 -13.79 -2.58 -13.52
CA HIS A 162 -13.14 -1.27 -13.66
C HIS A 162 -12.46 -0.88 -12.34
N PHE A 163 -11.66 0.18 -12.37
CA PHE A 163 -11.08 0.75 -11.16
C PHE A 163 -11.99 1.83 -10.58
N SER A 164 -12.34 1.70 -9.31
CA SER A 164 -13.22 2.64 -8.61
C SER A 164 -12.72 4.10 -8.65
N PHE A 165 -11.41 4.34 -8.68
CA PHE A 165 -10.84 5.69 -8.81
C PHE A 165 -11.09 6.38 -10.16
N SER A 166 -11.60 5.67 -11.17
CA SER A 166 -11.99 6.28 -12.44
C SER A 166 -13.33 7.02 -12.35
N ASN A 167 -14.11 6.77 -11.29
CA ASN A 167 -15.45 7.33 -11.12
C ASN A 167 -15.42 8.56 -10.19
N GLU A 168 -16.31 9.52 -10.43
CA GLU A 168 -16.42 10.72 -9.59
C GLU A 168 -16.83 10.38 -8.14
N GLY A 169 -17.69 9.37 -7.97
CA GLY A 169 -18.11 8.80 -6.69
C GLY A 169 -17.21 7.66 -6.19
N TRP A 170 -15.89 7.79 -6.31
CA TRP A 170 -14.91 6.73 -6.01
C TRP A 170 -15.21 5.95 -4.71
N TYR A 171 -15.49 6.62 -3.60
CA TYR A 171 -15.75 5.98 -2.30
C TYR A 171 -17.25 5.74 -2.00
N GLU A 172 -18.14 5.95 -2.96
CA GLU A 172 -19.57 5.86 -2.72
C GLU A 172 -20.09 4.42 -2.86
N SER A 173 -20.73 3.93 -1.80
CA SER A 173 -21.31 2.59 -1.71
C SER A 173 -22.24 2.21 -2.86
N SER A 174 -22.94 3.20 -3.44
CA SER A 174 -23.87 3.06 -4.57
C SER A 174 -23.21 2.57 -5.86
N TYR A 175 -21.89 2.71 -6.02
CA TYR A 175 -21.14 2.18 -7.16
C TYR A 175 -20.54 0.80 -6.90
N HIS A 176 -20.71 0.24 -5.71
CA HIS A 176 -20.19 -1.05 -5.33
C HIS A 176 -21.34 -2.05 -5.30
N ASN A 177 -21.72 -2.61 -6.46
CA ASN A 177 -22.60 -3.78 -6.51
C ASN A 177 -21.69 -5.01 -6.44
N HIS A 178 -21.55 -5.58 -5.24
CA HIS A 178 -20.45 -6.48 -4.85
C HIS A 178 -20.66 -7.92 -5.29
N ASP A 179 -20.35 -8.22 -6.54
CA ASP A 179 -20.15 -9.60 -6.94
C ASP A 179 -18.65 -9.94 -6.87
N PHE A 180 -18.17 -10.27 -5.66
CA PHE A 180 -16.77 -10.65 -5.42
C PHE A 180 -16.31 -11.77 -6.37
N LEU A 181 -17.20 -12.72 -6.66
CA LEU A 181 -16.91 -13.84 -7.55
C LEU A 181 -16.55 -13.35 -8.97
N LYS A 182 -17.19 -12.28 -9.45
CA LYS A 182 -16.88 -11.69 -10.76
C LYS A 182 -15.53 -10.95 -10.78
N LEU A 183 -15.01 -10.56 -9.62
CA LEU A 183 -13.72 -9.87 -9.51
C LEU A 183 -12.53 -10.83 -9.36
N LEU A 184 -12.75 -12.09 -8.93
CA LEU A 184 -11.68 -13.07 -8.71
C LEU A 184 -10.72 -13.21 -9.91
N LEU A 185 -11.27 -13.33 -11.13
CA LEU A 185 -10.46 -13.44 -12.35
C LEU A 185 -9.57 -12.20 -12.57
N TRP A 186 -10.07 -11.02 -12.21
CA TRP A 186 -9.34 -9.75 -12.35
C TRP A 186 -8.33 -9.51 -11.24
N MET A 187 -8.49 -10.15 -10.07
CA MET A 187 -7.50 -10.14 -8.99
C MET A 187 -6.28 -11.01 -9.30
N LEU A 188 -6.48 -12.09 -10.05
CA LEU A 188 -5.47 -13.10 -10.36
C LEU A 188 -4.11 -12.54 -10.83
N PRO A 189 -4.00 -11.60 -11.80
CA PRO A 189 -2.70 -11.07 -12.21
C PRO A 189 -1.95 -10.36 -11.07
N PHE A 190 -2.65 -9.66 -10.19
CA PHE A 190 -2.04 -8.97 -9.05
C PHE A 190 -1.58 -9.97 -7.98
N VAL A 191 -2.39 -11.00 -7.72
CA VAL A 191 -2.06 -12.07 -6.78
C VAL A 191 -0.86 -12.88 -7.27
N LEU A 192 -0.84 -13.28 -8.55
CA LEU A 192 0.27 -14.03 -9.12
C LEU A 192 1.58 -13.25 -9.10
N LEU A 193 1.53 -11.94 -9.36
CA LEU A 193 2.70 -11.07 -9.25
C LEU A 193 3.21 -11.01 -7.80
N ALA A 194 2.32 -10.83 -6.82
CA ALA A 194 2.70 -10.82 -5.42
C ALA A 194 3.32 -12.16 -4.98
N VAL A 195 2.69 -13.28 -5.32
CA VAL A 195 3.21 -14.61 -5.03
C VAL A 195 4.57 -14.81 -5.69
N GLY A 196 4.73 -14.43 -6.96
CA GLY A 196 5.99 -14.57 -7.68
C GLY A 196 7.14 -13.76 -7.07
N LEU A 197 6.85 -12.59 -6.49
CA LEU A 197 7.85 -11.74 -5.81
C LEU A 197 8.25 -12.28 -4.44
N ILE A 198 7.33 -12.97 -3.73
CA ILE A 198 7.57 -13.50 -2.38
C ILE A 198 8.13 -14.93 -2.40
N LEU A 199 7.81 -15.71 -3.44
CA LEU A 199 8.22 -17.11 -3.56
C LEU A 199 9.73 -17.34 -3.35
N PRO A 200 10.65 -16.51 -3.88
CA PRO A 200 12.08 -16.70 -3.63
C PRO A 200 12.46 -16.65 -2.15
N PHE A 201 11.78 -15.84 -1.34
CA PHE A 201 12.03 -15.72 0.09
C PHE A 201 11.42 -16.86 0.91
N ALA A 202 10.44 -17.58 0.34
CA ALA A 202 9.81 -18.74 0.97
C ALA A 202 10.34 -20.07 0.42
N TRP A 203 11.21 -20.04 -0.59
CA TRP A 203 11.61 -21.22 -1.35
C TRP A 203 12.24 -22.29 -0.47
N ASP A 204 13.23 -21.90 0.33
CA ASP A 204 13.95 -22.84 1.18
C ASP A 204 13.07 -23.42 2.30
N LEU A 205 12.04 -22.69 2.74
CA LEU A 205 11.10 -23.19 3.75
C LEU A 205 10.06 -24.16 3.13
N LEU A 206 9.67 -23.94 1.89
CA LEU A 206 8.59 -24.70 1.24
C LEU A 206 9.08 -25.97 0.56
N PHE A 207 10.34 -26.01 0.13
CA PHE A 207 10.86 -27.06 -0.75
C PHE A 207 12.09 -27.81 -0.22
N ASN A 208 12.61 -27.45 0.96
CA ASN A 208 13.66 -28.21 1.67
C ASN A 208 13.14 -28.70 3.03
#